data_AF-A0A060CAY2-F1
#
_entry.id   AF-A0A060CAY2-F1
#
_cell.length_a   1.000
_cell.length_b   1.000
_cell.length_c   1.000
_cell.angle_alpha   90.00
_cell.angle_beta   90.00
_cell.angle_gamma   90.00
#
_symmetry.space_group_name_H-M   'P 1'
#
loop_
_entity.id
_entity.type
_entity.pdbx_description
1 polymer ?
#
loop_
_entity_poly.entity_id
_entity_poly.type
_entity_poly.pdbx_seq_one_letter_code
_entity_poly.pdbx_strand_id
1 'polypeptide(L)'
;ESASTADLVVDVMDYWMDRGADAWRLDAAYAVPPRFWTQVLPRVRSSHPDAWFLGEVIHGDYPAIIDESGMDSLTQYELWNAIWSSLE
;
A
#
# COMPACT_ATOMS: atom_id res chain seq x y z
N GLU A 1 13.16 -11.99 -1.18
CA GLU A 1 12.80 -11.36 0.10
C GLU A 1 12.74 -12.43 1.18
N SER A 2 12.96 -12.10 2.45
CA SER A 2 12.92 -13.09 3.53
C SER A 2 11.49 -13.31 4.00
N ALA A 3 11.05 -14.57 4.12
CA ALA A 3 9.74 -14.91 4.69
C ALA A 3 9.52 -14.27 6.06
N SER A 4 10.59 -14.19 6.88
CA SER A 4 10.56 -13.55 8.20
C SER A 4 10.22 -12.06 8.15
N THR A 5 10.54 -11.37 7.04
CA THR A 5 10.20 -9.95 6.87
C THR A 5 8.73 -9.78 6.60
N ALA A 6 8.13 -10.62 5.74
CA ALA A 6 6.69 -10.58 5.49
C ALA A 6 5.89 -10.91 6.77
N ASP A 7 6.35 -11.90 7.55
CA ASP A 7 5.74 -12.25 8.83
C ASP A 7 5.77 -11.07 9.81
N LEU A 8 6.94 -10.43 9.98
CA LEU A 8 7.07 -9.27 10.86
C LEU A 8 6.16 -8.11 10.43
N VAL A 9 6.04 -7.85 9.11
CA VAL A 9 5.17 -6.79 8.60
C VAL A 9 3.70 -7.10 8.91
N VAL A 10 3.25 -8.35 8.70
CA VAL A 10 1.89 -8.76 9.07
C VAL A 10 1.63 -8.57 10.56
N ASP A 11 2.55 -9.03 11.43
CA ASP A 11 2.41 -8.90 12.88
C ASP A 11 2.30 -7.43 13.33
N VAL A 12 3.09 -6.53 12.73
CA VAL A 12 3.04 -5.10 13.01
C VAL A 12 1.72 -4.50 12.52
N MET A 13 1.25 -4.91 11.35
CA MET A 13 0.01 -4.40 10.78
C MET A 13 -1.19 -4.78 11.63
N ASP A 14 -1.33 -6.08 11.95
CA ASP A 14 -2.40 -6.60 12.79
C ASP A 14 -2.35 -5.97 14.20
N TYR A 15 -1.16 -5.79 14.78
CA TYR A 15 -1.01 -5.17 16.10
C TYR A 15 -1.72 -3.82 16.23
N TRP A 16 -1.60 -2.95 15.22
CA TRP A 16 -2.24 -1.63 15.25
C TRP A 16 -3.72 -1.70 14.86
N MET A 17 -4.10 -2.60 13.97
CA MET A 17 -5.50 -2.77 13.58
C MET A 17 -6.34 -3.36 14.72
N ASP A 18 -5.79 -4.29 15.50
CA ASP A 18 -6.35 -4.78 16.77
C ASP A 18 -6.62 -3.67 17.79
N ARG A 19 -5.99 -2.49 17.62
CA ARG A 19 -6.14 -1.31 18.48
C ARG A 19 -7.03 -0.23 17.88
N GLY A 20 -7.72 -0.54 16.79
CA GLY A 20 -8.72 0.34 16.16
C GLY A 20 -8.19 1.18 15.01
N ALA A 21 -7.04 0.84 14.42
CA ALA A 21 -6.68 1.38 13.12
C ALA A 21 -7.45 0.65 12.02
N ASP A 22 -8.18 1.38 11.16
CA ASP A 22 -8.95 0.79 10.07
C ASP A 22 -8.21 0.77 8.73
N ALA A 23 -7.11 1.52 8.63
CA ALA A 23 -6.40 1.71 7.37
C ALA A 23 -4.90 1.93 7.54
N TRP A 24 -4.15 1.62 6.48
CA TRP A 24 -2.72 1.84 6.37
C TRP A 24 -2.39 2.75 5.19
N ARG A 25 -1.56 3.76 5.44
CA ARG A 25 -0.77 4.43 4.41
C ARG A 25 0.61 3.77 4.39
N LEU A 26 0.93 3.08 3.30
CA LEU A 26 2.20 2.43 3.08
C LEU A 26 3.20 3.47 2.57
N ASP A 27 4.13 3.85 3.44
CA ASP A 27 5.17 4.83 3.16
C ASP A 27 6.15 4.32 2.08
N ALA A 28 6.53 5.20 1.16
CA ALA A 28 7.43 4.88 0.04
C ALA A 28 7.10 3.55 -0.65
N ALA A 29 5.81 3.24 -0.86
CA ALA A 29 5.36 1.97 -1.42
C ALA A 29 5.99 1.68 -2.79
N TYR A 30 6.30 2.71 -3.57
CA TYR A 30 7.04 2.61 -4.84
C TYR A 30 8.45 2.00 -4.73
N ALA A 31 9.06 1.99 -3.55
CA ALA A 31 10.39 1.46 -3.31
C ALA A 31 10.37 -0.03 -2.89
N VAL A 32 9.18 -0.60 -2.66
CA VAL A 32 8.99 -2.00 -2.30
C VAL A 32 8.43 -2.74 -3.52
N PRO A 33 8.98 -3.91 -3.92
CA PRO A 33 8.43 -4.68 -5.02
C PRO A 33 6.92 -4.95 -4.82
N PRO A 34 6.03 -4.64 -5.79
CA PRO A 34 4.59 -4.82 -5.62
C PRO A 34 4.20 -6.22 -5.14
N ARG A 35 4.88 -7.24 -5.66
CA ARG A 35 4.67 -8.65 -5.30
C ARG A 35 4.91 -8.97 -3.82
N PHE A 36 5.73 -8.20 -3.10
CA PHE A 36 5.89 -8.36 -1.66
C PHE A 36 4.54 -8.15 -0.94
N TRP A 37 3.77 -7.14 -1.35
CA TRP A 37 2.48 -6.82 -0.75
C TRP A 37 1.45 -7.92 -0.95
N THR A 38 1.52 -8.69 -2.04
CA THR A 38 0.67 -9.88 -2.24
C THR A 38 0.91 -10.99 -1.22
N GLN A 39 2.06 -11.00 -0.54
CA GLN A 39 2.37 -11.93 0.54
C GLN A 39 1.86 -11.43 1.90
N VAL A 40 1.58 -10.13 2.04
CA VAL A 40 1.26 -9.44 3.30
C VAL A 40 -0.23 -9.09 3.36
N LEU A 41 -0.73 -8.29 2.42
CA LEU A 41 -2.06 -7.67 2.48
C LEU A 41 -3.20 -8.70 2.59
N PRO A 42 -3.18 -9.85 1.88
CA PRO A 42 -4.22 -10.87 2.06
C PRO A 42 -4.27 -11.47 3.46
N ARG A 43 -3.14 -11.54 4.17
CA ARG A 43 -3.07 -12.06 5.54
C ARG A 43 -3.69 -11.06 6.51
N VAL A 44 -3.33 -9.79 6.40
CA VAL A 44 -3.92 -8.71 7.22
C VAL A 44 -5.43 -8.62 6.98
N ARG A 45 -5.89 -8.71 5.72
CA ARG A 45 -7.33 -8.74 5.39
C ARG A 45 -8.06 -9.95 5.97
N SER A 46 -7.38 -11.07 6.20
CA SER A 46 -8.01 -12.24 6.81
C SER A 46 -8.38 -11.99 8.29
N SER A 47 -7.58 -11.18 9.00
CA SER A 47 -7.84 -10.74 10.37
C SER A 47 -8.74 -9.49 10.41
N HIS A 48 -8.59 -8.60 9.43
CA HIS A 48 -9.26 -7.30 9.35
C HIS A 48 -9.90 -7.11 7.96
N PRO A 49 -11.10 -7.67 7.71
CA PRO A 49 -11.71 -7.70 6.36
C PRO A 49 -11.97 -6.31 5.75
N ASP A 50 -12.25 -5.32 6.60
CA ASP A 50 -12.55 -3.95 6.20
C ASP A 50 -11.29 -3.06 6.08
N ALA A 51 -10.10 -3.64 6.27
CA ALA A 51 -8.83 -2.93 6.17
C ALA A 51 -8.66 -2.25 4.80
N TRP A 52 -8.28 -0.97 4.82
CA TRP A 52 -8.00 -0.21 3.60
C TRP A 52 -6.52 0.18 3.48
N PHE A 53 -5.92 -0.03 2.30
CA PHE A 53 -4.49 0.18 2.06
C PHE A 53 -4.24 1.22 0.95
N LEU A 54 -3.55 2.30 1.31
CA LEU A 54 -3.08 3.34 0.39
C LEU A 54 -1.56 3.26 0.23
N GLY A 55 -1.09 3.07 -1.01
CA GLY A 55 0.33 3.16 -1.34
C GLY A 55 0.77 4.59 -1.65
N GLU A 56 1.86 5.05 -1.04
CA GLU A 56 2.58 6.21 -1.55
C GLU A 56 3.38 5.82 -2.79
N VAL A 57 2.97 6.34 -3.93
CA VAL A 57 3.64 6.19 -5.23
C VAL A 57 3.78 7.57 -5.86
N ILE A 58 5.03 8.01 -6.02
CA ILE A 58 5.38 9.33 -6.58
C ILE A 58 5.84 9.26 -8.03
N HIS A 59 6.18 8.06 -8.53
CA HIS A 59 6.62 7.80 -9.90
C HIS A 59 6.46 6.32 -10.25
N GLY A 60 6.54 6.00 -11.54
CA GLY A 60 6.54 4.61 -12.05
C GLY A 60 5.27 4.28 -12.84
N ASP A 61 5.03 3.00 -13.05
CA ASP A 61 3.83 2.50 -13.74
C ASP A 61 2.71 2.28 -12.71
N TYR A 62 1.90 3.32 -12.47
CA TYR A 62 0.83 3.29 -11.47
C TYR A 62 -0.19 2.16 -11.72
N PRO A 63 -0.70 1.94 -12.95
CA PRO A 63 -1.56 0.80 -13.26
C PRO A 63 -0.92 -0.55 -12.91
N ALA A 64 0.34 -0.78 -13.32
CA ALA A 64 1.00 -2.04 -13.00
C ALA A 64 1.20 -2.22 -11.49
N ILE A 65 1.57 -1.15 -10.77
CA ILE A 65 1.80 -1.20 -9.32
C ILE A 65 0.50 -1.54 -8.58
N ILE A 66 -0.63 -0.92 -8.93
CA ILE A 66 -1.90 -1.19 -8.23
C ILE A 66 -2.38 -2.63 -8.52
N ASP A 67 -2.30 -3.08 -9.78
CA ASP A 67 -2.71 -4.43 -10.18
C ASP A 67 -1.85 -5.52 -9.52
N GLU A 68 -0.55 -5.29 -9.35
CA GLU A 68 0.39 -6.28 -8.82
C GLU A 68 0.55 -6.26 -7.30
N SER A 69 0.10 -5.22 -6.60
CA SER A 69 0.32 -5.07 -5.14
C SER A 69 -0.85 -5.54 -4.28
N GLY A 70 -2.09 -5.45 -4.79
CA GLY A 70 -3.30 -5.67 -4.00
C GLY A 70 -3.65 -4.53 -3.04
N MET A 71 -3.04 -3.34 -3.20
CA MET A 71 -3.45 -2.11 -2.51
C MET A 71 -4.79 -1.60 -3.06
N ASP A 72 -5.58 -0.89 -2.25
CA ASP A 72 -6.88 -0.35 -2.67
C ASP A 72 -6.74 0.95 -3.48
N SER A 73 -5.68 1.71 -3.22
CA SER A 73 -5.41 2.96 -3.92
C SER A 73 -3.93 3.32 -3.86
N LEU A 74 -3.51 4.19 -4.79
CA LEU A 74 -2.20 4.81 -4.80
C LEU A 74 -2.38 6.33 -4.74
N THR A 75 -1.39 7.05 -4.23
CA THR A 75 -1.31 8.50 -4.46
C THR A 75 -1.30 8.80 -5.97
N GLN A 76 -1.78 9.98 -6.38
CA GLN A 76 -1.90 10.36 -7.79
C GLN A 76 -1.09 11.64 -8.08
N TYR A 77 0.23 11.56 -7.90
CA TYR A 77 1.12 12.74 -8.04
C TYR A 77 1.16 13.28 -9.47
N GLU A 78 1.06 12.41 -10.50
CA GLU A 78 1.01 12.86 -11.90
C GLU A 78 -0.24 13.69 -12.19
N LEU A 79 -1.40 13.24 -11.70
CA LEU A 79 -2.65 13.98 -11.84
C LEU A 79 -2.60 15.29 -11.04
N TRP A 80 -2.11 15.25 -9.80
CA TRP A 80 -1.94 16.46 -8.99
C TRP A 80 -1.07 17.50 -9.72
N ASN A 81 0.07 17.08 -10.27
CA ASN A 81 0.97 17.95 -11.00
C ASN A 81 0.32 18.51 -12.27
N ALA A 82 -0.42 17.70 -13.02
CA ALA A 82 -1.14 18.12 -14.22
C ALA A 82 -2.24 19.15 -13.92
N ILE A 83 -3.02 18.94 -12.84
CA ILE A 83 -4.04 19.90 -12.39
C ILE A 83 -3.36 21.21 -12.00
N TRP A 84 -2.34 21.14 -11.14
CA TRP A 84 -1.66 22.35 -10.66
C TRP A 84 -1.04 23.16 -11.80
N SER A 85 -0.31 22.48 -12.70
CA SER A 85 0.35 23.10 -13.86
C SER A 85 -0.63 23.63 -14.92
N SER A 86 -1.93 23.35 -14.80
CA SER A 86 -2.95 23.89 -15.71
C SER A 86 -3.62 25.18 -15.18
N LEU A 87 -3.42 25.47 -13.89
CA LEU A 87 -3.99 26.63 -13.21
C LEU A 87 -3.00 27.81 -13.16
N GLU A 88 -1.71 27.53 -13.25
CA GLU A 88 -0.59 28.49 -13.29
C GLU A 88 0.12 28.45 -14.64
#